data_AF-A0A8H4NNE4-F1
#
_entry.id   AF-A0A8H4NNE4-F1
#
_cell.length_a   1.000
_cell.length_b   1.000
_cell.length_c   1.000
_cell.angle_alpha   90.00
_cell.angle_beta   90.00
_cell.angle_gamma   90.00
#
_symmetry.space_group_name_H-M   'P 1'
#
loop_
_entity.id
_entity.type
_entity.pdbx_description
1 polymer ?
#
loop_
_entity_poly.entity_id
_entity_poly.type
_entity_poly.pdbx_seq_one_letter_code
_entity_poly.pdbx_strand_id
1 'polypeptide(L)'
;MRDIYSGARKVSAWLGPDPSGDASQVVAIIKRMAELHQAELNPNTDMFPSNQVLAQLRLPAQESPVWESFNRMVALRYFTRVWIIQEIFLADAFELLWGQATIPGTDFRLAYSWIHYNYLCYCHYGLYPSSSILDITRCSALWVQNKDLMELMNGTLGFESTDKRDRIFALVGLVPKSECDIVVDYKKTEAEVYAEPALHIISKSNKLDVLNFTSLQDAPDVNCPVWVPIWKDYDPGTLLDFKFKATKNRCAVQWKGLGFEVLILRSLHVDSLESV
;
A
#
# COMPACT_ATOMS: atom_id res chain seq x y z
N MET A 1 -0.88 1.86 -19.11
CA MET A 1 -1.17 2.85 -18.06
C MET A 1 0.04 3.70 -17.70
N ARG A 2 1.21 3.10 -17.38
CA ARG A 2 2.47 3.85 -17.14
C ARG A 2 2.72 4.98 -18.15
N ASP A 3 2.78 4.64 -19.44
CA ASP A 3 3.10 5.59 -20.51
C ASP A 3 2.07 6.72 -20.65
N ILE A 4 0.82 6.47 -20.22
CA ILE A 4 -0.25 7.48 -20.24
C ILE A 4 0.03 8.54 -19.18
N TYR A 5 0.24 8.12 -17.93
CA TYR A 5 0.46 9.06 -16.83
C TYR A 5 1.82 9.75 -16.90
N SER A 6 2.88 9.03 -17.31
CA SER A 6 4.20 9.63 -17.52
C SER A 6 4.30 10.52 -18.74
N GLY A 7 3.42 10.34 -19.73
CA GLY A 7 3.33 11.22 -20.91
C GLY A 7 2.35 12.37 -20.75
N ALA A 8 1.57 12.39 -19.65
CA ALA A 8 0.55 13.41 -19.43
C ALA A 8 1.20 14.71 -18.92
N ARG A 9 0.89 15.82 -19.59
CA ARG A 9 1.29 17.16 -19.11
C ARG A 9 0.72 17.47 -17.72
N LYS A 10 -0.49 16.98 -17.44
CA LYS A 10 -1.17 17.14 -16.15
C LYS A 10 -2.20 16.03 -15.97
N VAL A 11 -2.29 15.48 -14.78
CA VAL A 11 -3.34 14.56 -14.33
C VAL A 11 -4.26 15.30 -13.37
N SER A 12 -5.55 15.35 -13.70
CA SER A 12 -6.58 15.97 -12.88
C SER A 12 -7.52 14.88 -12.35
N ALA A 13 -7.57 14.74 -11.02
CA ALA A 13 -8.37 13.72 -10.36
C ALA A 13 -9.65 14.32 -9.77
N TRP A 14 -10.80 13.96 -10.35
CA TRP A 14 -12.10 14.36 -9.82
C TRP A 14 -12.51 13.48 -8.65
N LEU A 15 -12.56 14.07 -7.45
CA LEU A 15 -12.96 13.43 -6.20
C LEU A 15 -14.48 13.29 -6.07
N GLY A 16 -15.25 14.12 -6.78
CA GLY A 16 -16.70 14.15 -6.69
C GLY A 16 -17.24 15.52 -6.28
N PRO A 17 -18.57 15.65 -6.19
CA PRO A 17 -19.19 16.85 -5.67
C PRO A 17 -18.82 17.08 -4.19
N ASP A 18 -18.96 18.33 -3.76
CA ASP A 18 -18.86 18.74 -2.35
C ASP A 18 -20.27 19.13 -1.86
N PRO A 19 -21.11 18.15 -1.48
CA PRO A 19 -22.49 18.43 -1.06
C PRO A 19 -22.56 19.21 0.26
N SER A 20 -21.52 19.12 1.10
CA SER A 20 -21.45 19.78 2.39
C SER A 20 -20.90 21.22 2.31
N GLY A 21 -20.30 21.61 1.17
CA GLY A 21 -19.67 22.93 1.01
C GLY A 21 -18.37 23.08 1.80
N ASP A 22 -17.72 21.98 2.16
CA ASP A 22 -16.54 21.95 3.02
C ASP A 22 -15.22 22.17 2.26
N ALA A 23 -15.23 22.01 0.93
CA ALA A 23 -14.01 21.91 0.12
C ALA A 23 -13.10 23.13 0.29
N SER A 24 -13.67 24.34 0.34
CA SER A 24 -12.88 25.57 0.50
C SER A 24 -12.11 25.61 1.83
N GLN A 25 -12.72 25.15 2.93
CA GLN A 25 -12.07 25.10 4.24
C GLN A 25 -10.97 24.03 4.26
N VAL A 26 -11.25 22.87 3.65
CA VAL A 26 -10.28 21.78 3.54
C VAL A 26 -9.07 22.19 2.68
N VAL A 27 -9.27 22.90 1.57
CA VAL A 27 -8.18 23.43 0.76
C VAL A 27 -7.33 24.43 1.55
N ALA A 28 -7.95 25.29 2.35
CA ALA A 28 -7.22 26.26 3.17
C ALA A 28 -6.31 25.56 4.21
N ILE A 29 -6.80 24.51 4.88
CA ILE A 29 -5.96 23.75 5.83
C ILE A 29 -4.86 22.96 5.13
N ILE A 30 -5.13 22.38 3.94
CA ILE A 30 -4.11 21.66 3.15
C ILE A 30 -3.00 22.61 2.76
N LYS A 31 -3.35 23.78 2.21
CA LYS A 31 -2.38 24.80 1.87
C LYS A 31 -1.57 25.23 3.09
N ARG A 32 -2.22 25.42 4.24
CA ARG A 32 -1.53 25.80 5.47
C ARG A 32 -0.56 24.72 5.95
N MET A 33 -0.99 23.45 5.98
CA MET A 33 -0.13 22.33 6.33
C MET A 33 1.05 22.17 5.35
N ALA A 34 0.84 22.45 4.06
CA ALA A 34 1.89 22.43 3.06
C ALA A 34 2.95 23.54 3.26
N GLU A 35 2.54 24.73 3.71
CA GLU A 35 3.43 25.85 4.05
C GLU A 35 4.29 25.56 5.28
N LEU A 36 3.80 24.75 6.23
CA LEU A 36 4.51 24.33 7.45
C LEU A 36 5.60 23.27 7.18
N HIS A 37 6.27 23.36 6.02
CA HIS A 37 7.31 22.45 5.51
C HIS A 37 8.26 21.90 6.60
N GLN A 38 8.87 20.73 6.36
CA GLN A 38 9.57 19.81 7.29
C GLN A 38 10.29 20.37 8.56
N ALA A 39 10.68 21.63 8.59
CA ALA A 39 11.38 22.31 9.68
C ALA A 39 10.65 22.33 11.04
N GLU A 40 9.33 22.14 11.08
CA GLU A 40 8.55 22.12 12.35
C GLU A 40 8.00 20.73 12.71
N LEU A 41 8.43 19.68 12.00
CA LEU A 41 8.08 18.31 12.31
C LEU A 41 8.90 17.84 13.51
N ASN A 42 8.23 17.55 14.62
CA ASN A 42 8.84 16.85 15.74
C ASN A 42 8.59 15.35 15.57
N PRO A 43 9.57 14.54 15.09
CA PRO A 43 9.37 13.12 14.83
C PRO A 43 9.13 12.26 16.09
N ASN A 44 9.13 12.87 17.28
CA ASN A 44 9.07 12.18 18.57
C ASN A 44 7.78 12.45 19.35
N THR A 45 6.71 12.95 18.73
CA THR A 45 5.42 13.10 19.40
C THR A 45 4.41 12.12 18.83
N ASP A 46 4.15 11.04 19.56
CA ASP A 46 3.10 10.04 19.26
C ASP A 46 1.67 10.59 19.43
N MET A 47 1.50 11.91 19.50
CA MET A 47 0.22 12.56 19.81
C MET A 47 -0.04 13.73 18.87
N PHE A 48 -1.30 13.89 18.50
CA PHE A 48 -1.78 15.04 17.75
C PHE A 48 -1.48 16.36 18.50
N PRO A 49 -0.95 17.42 17.84
CA PRO A 49 -0.60 18.67 18.50
C PRO A 49 -1.74 19.29 19.31
N SER A 50 -1.43 19.80 20.50
CA SER A 50 -2.43 20.46 21.36
C SER A 50 -2.99 21.73 20.73
N ASN A 51 -4.16 22.19 21.19
CA ASN A 51 -4.76 23.45 20.73
C ASN A 51 -3.83 24.67 20.83
N GLN A 52 -2.91 24.68 21.80
CA GLN A 52 -1.91 25.73 21.93
C GLN A 52 -0.90 25.70 20.77
N VAL A 53 -0.42 24.51 20.41
CA VAL A 53 0.50 24.31 19.28
C VAL A 53 -0.21 24.60 17.96
N LEU A 54 -1.42 24.06 17.75
CA LEU A 54 -2.21 24.31 16.54
C LEU A 54 -2.45 25.81 16.33
N ALA A 55 -2.77 26.56 17.40
CA ALA A 55 -2.93 28.00 17.33
C ALA A 55 -1.63 28.73 16.91
N GLN A 56 -0.46 28.32 17.40
CA GLN A 56 0.84 28.86 16.98
C GLN A 56 1.11 28.59 15.49
N LEU A 57 0.74 27.39 15.03
CA LEU A 57 0.86 26.98 13.64
C LEU A 57 -0.21 27.60 12.74
N ARG A 58 -1.18 28.34 13.30
CA ARG A 58 -2.37 28.87 12.61
C ARG A 58 -3.20 27.76 11.94
N LEU A 59 -3.26 26.60 12.59
CA LEU A 59 -4.14 25.49 12.24
C LEU A 59 -5.41 25.53 13.11
N PRO A 60 -6.51 24.93 12.64
CA PRO A 60 -7.74 24.81 13.41
C PRO A 60 -7.51 24.07 14.73
N ALA A 61 -8.31 24.40 15.76
CA ALA A 61 -8.35 23.64 17.01
C ALA A 61 -8.72 22.17 16.76
N GLN A 62 -8.36 21.27 17.68
CA GLN A 62 -8.60 19.84 17.60
C GLN A 62 -10.09 19.51 17.39
N GLU A 63 -10.97 20.28 18.01
CA GLU A 63 -12.42 20.13 17.97
C GLU A 63 -13.07 20.72 16.70
N SER A 64 -12.26 21.29 15.79
CA SER A 64 -12.78 21.91 14.58
C SER A 64 -13.36 20.86 13.63
N PRO A 65 -14.60 21.05 13.12
CA PRO A 65 -15.24 20.10 12.20
C PRO A 65 -14.51 19.95 10.86
N VAL A 66 -13.60 20.87 10.52
CA VAL A 66 -12.80 20.81 9.29
C VAL A 66 -11.90 19.57 9.24
N TRP A 67 -11.50 19.02 10.39
CA TRP A 67 -10.74 17.76 10.45
C TRP A 67 -11.59 16.58 10.00
N GLU A 68 -12.88 16.56 10.37
CA GLU A 68 -13.83 15.56 9.86
C GLU A 68 -14.08 15.74 8.37
N SER A 69 -14.18 16.99 7.90
CA SER A 69 -14.32 17.29 6.46
C SER A 69 -13.11 16.82 5.66
N PHE A 70 -11.90 17.02 6.19
CA PHE A 70 -10.68 16.47 5.62
C PHE A 70 -10.73 14.94 5.58
N ASN A 71 -11.06 14.30 6.70
CA ASN A 71 -11.20 12.85 6.80
C ASN A 71 -12.22 12.28 5.81
N ARG A 72 -13.36 12.96 5.60
CA ARG A 72 -14.34 12.58 4.57
C ARG A 72 -13.76 12.65 3.17
N MET A 73 -13.01 13.71 2.85
CA MET A 73 -12.37 13.87 1.53
C MET A 73 -11.40 12.72 1.25
N VAL A 74 -10.51 12.41 2.19
CA VAL A 74 -9.52 11.34 2.02
C VAL A 74 -10.11 9.93 2.15
N ALA A 75 -11.34 9.80 2.67
CA ALA A 75 -12.11 8.56 2.66
C ALA A 75 -12.87 8.32 1.35
N LEU A 76 -12.82 9.25 0.39
CA LEU A 76 -13.45 9.07 -0.91
C LEU A 76 -12.81 7.91 -1.68
N ARG A 77 -13.63 7.18 -2.44
CA ARG A 77 -13.23 6.01 -3.24
C ARG A 77 -12.01 6.23 -4.13
N TYR A 78 -11.75 7.46 -4.56
CA TYR A 78 -10.54 7.77 -5.32
C TYR A 78 -9.27 7.29 -4.59
N PHE A 79 -9.21 7.51 -3.28
CA PHE A 79 -8.07 7.22 -2.43
C PHE A 79 -7.91 5.74 -2.06
N THR A 80 -8.93 4.92 -2.28
CA THR A 80 -8.83 3.46 -2.07
C THR A 80 -8.26 2.74 -3.28
N ARG A 81 -8.30 3.32 -4.49
CA ARG A 81 -7.95 2.62 -5.73
C ARG A 81 -6.44 2.43 -5.87
N VAL A 82 -5.96 1.22 -6.16
CA VAL A 82 -4.52 0.96 -6.39
C VAL A 82 -3.94 1.78 -7.56
N TRP A 83 -4.76 2.13 -8.56
CA TRP A 83 -4.33 2.95 -9.69
C TRP A 83 -3.92 4.38 -9.32
N ILE A 84 -4.36 4.90 -8.17
CA ILE A 84 -3.95 6.23 -7.69
C ILE A 84 -2.43 6.35 -7.59
N ILE A 85 -1.74 5.23 -7.37
CA ILE A 85 -0.29 5.21 -7.24
C ILE A 85 0.35 5.62 -8.56
N GLN A 86 -0.04 5.06 -9.71
CA GLN A 86 0.49 5.54 -10.99
C GLN A 86 0.00 6.95 -11.32
N GLU A 87 -1.26 7.26 -11.04
CA GLU A 87 -1.88 8.56 -11.31
C GLU A 87 -1.11 9.70 -10.66
N ILE A 88 -0.62 9.51 -9.42
CA ILE A 88 0.11 10.55 -8.71
C ILE A 88 1.62 10.45 -8.89
N PHE A 89 2.21 9.25 -8.93
CA PHE A 89 3.67 9.11 -8.97
C PHE A 89 4.27 9.34 -10.36
N LEU A 90 3.54 9.01 -11.43
CA LEU A 90 4.08 9.12 -12.77
C LEU A 90 3.77 10.46 -13.43
N ALA A 91 2.82 11.23 -12.90
CA ALA A 91 2.40 12.48 -13.49
C ALA A 91 3.42 13.61 -13.21
N ASP A 92 3.79 14.36 -14.25
CA ASP A 92 4.63 15.56 -14.12
C ASP A 92 3.93 16.65 -13.30
N ALA A 93 2.61 16.79 -13.48
CA ALA A 93 1.76 17.68 -12.70
C ALA A 93 0.47 16.96 -12.30
N PHE A 94 0.07 17.13 -11.04
CA PHE A 94 -1.11 16.49 -10.47
C PHE A 94 -1.98 17.51 -9.72
N GLU A 95 -3.29 17.41 -9.86
CA GLU A 95 -4.26 18.18 -9.08
C GLU A 95 -5.47 17.32 -8.69
N LEU A 96 -6.00 17.56 -7.50
CA LEU A 96 -7.27 17.00 -7.06
C LEU A 96 -8.35 18.06 -7.24
N LEU A 97 -9.51 17.64 -7.71
CA LEU A 97 -10.68 18.49 -7.93
C LEU A 97 -11.81 17.97 -7.03
N TRP A 98 -12.28 18.81 -6.11
CA TRP A 98 -13.36 18.45 -5.18
C TRP A 98 -14.41 19.55 -5.12
N GLY A 99 -15.62 19.25 -5.60
CA GLY A 99 -16.62 20.28 -5.83
C GLY A 99 -16.13 21.35 -6.82
N GLN A 100 -16.06 22.61 -6.39
CA GLN A 100 -15.48 23.69 -7.20
C GLN A 100 -14.03 24.01 -6.81
N ALA A 101 -13.47 23.28 -5.84
CA ALA A 101 -12.12 23.53 -5.35
C ALA A 101 -11.10 22.73 -6.15
N THR A 102 -9.92 23.33 -6.32
CA THR A 102 -8.73 22.69 -6.89
C THR A 102 -7.65 22.64 -5.82
N ILE A 103 -7.09 21.46 -5.60
CA ILE A 103 -6.00 21.22 -4.64
C ILE A 103 -4.76 20.82 -5.45
N PRO A 104 -3.71 21.64 -5.45
CA PRO A 104 -2.44 21.27 -6.07
C PRO A 104 -1.89 19.98 -5.44
N GLY A 105 -1.42 19.05 -6.28
CA GLY A 105 -0.86 17.78 -5.83
C GLY A 105 0.38 17.95 -4.93
N THR A 106 1.13 19.03 -5.14
CA THR A 106 2.26 19.43 -4.28
C THR A 106 1.79 19.73 -2.87
N ASP A 107 0.71 20.52 -2.74
CA ASP A 107 0.17 20.96 -1.46
C ASP A 107 -0.43 19.77 -0.72
N PHE A 108 -1.19 18.93 -1.45
CA PHE A 108 -1.72 17.69 -0.89
C PHE A 108 -0.60 16.80 -0.34
N ARG A 109 0.48 16.58 -1.12
CA ARG A 109 1.63 15.76 -0.70
C ARG A 109 2.36 16.34 0.52
N LEU A 110 2.59 17.65 0.57
CA LEU A 110 3.29 18.27 1.71
C LEU A 110 2.43 18.28 2.97
N ALA A 111 1.15 18.62 2.83
CA ALA A 111 0.18 18.53 3.92
C ALA A 111 0.07 17.11 4.47
N TYR A 112 0.10 16.14 3.56
CA TYR A 112 0.09 14.72 3.89
C TYR A 112 1.30 14.31 4.74
N SER A 113 2.52 14.71 4.34
CA SER A 113 3.71 14.47 5.15
C SER A 113 3.54 15.05 6.56
N TRP A 114 3.02 16.28 6.67
CA TRP A 114 2.77 16.90 7.97
C TRP A 114 1.81 16.09 8.86
N ILE A 115 0.72 15.59 8.28
CA ILE A 115 -0.26 14.71 8.94
C ILE A 115 0.39 13.42 9.44
N HIS A 116 1.21 12.78 8.60
CA HIS A 116 1.89 11.53 8.94
C HIS A 116 2.82 11.70 10.16
N TYR A 117 3.64 12.76 10.17
CA TYR A 117 4.60 13.00 11.24
C TYR A 117 3.97 13.49 12.55
N ASN A 118 2.82 14.16 12.47
CA ASN A 118 2.12 14.67 13.66
C ASN A 118 1.01 13.72 14.14
N TYR A 119 0.99 12.48 13.65
CA TYR A 119 0.06 11.44 14.06
C TYR A 119 -1.39 11.94 14.13
N LEU A 120 -1.78 12.78 13.17
CA LEU A 120 -3.16 13.27 13.04
C LEU A 120 -4.18 12.13 12.92
N CYS A 121 -3.69 10.92 12.66
CA CYS A 121 -4.44 9.70 12.46
C CYS A 121 -4.38 8.73 13.65
N TYR A 122 -3.68 9.03 14.74
CA TYR A 122 -3.75 8.21 15.95
C TYR A 122 -4.54 8.92 17.03
N CYS A 123 -5.86 8.78 16.88
CA CYS A 123 -6.86 8.73 17.93
C CYS A 123 -6.62 9.59 19.19
N HIS A 124 -7.18 10.79 19.17
CA HIS A 124 -7.82 11.33 20.37
C HIS A 124 -9.22 11.80 19.97
N TYR A 125 -10.25 11.44 20.76
CA TYR A 125 -11.69 11.73 20.54
C TYR A 125 -12.56 10.75 19.71
N GLY A 126 -12.12 9.53 19.41
CA GLY A 126 -13.00 8.49 18.84
C GLY A 126 -13.29 8.60 17.34
N LEU A 127 -12.57 9.49 16.64
CA LEU A 127 -12.50 9.52 15.18
C LEU A 127 -11.33 8.64 14.74
N TYR A 128 -11.63 7.46 14.22
CA TYR A 128 -10.63 6.62 13.57
C TYR A 128 -10.30 7.23 12.20
N PRO A 129 -9.01 7.36 11.82
CA PRO A 129 -8.68 7.75 10.46
C PRO A 129 -9.32 6.75 9.48
N SER A 130 -9.72 7.24 8.31
CA SER A 130 -10.08 6.33 7.22
C SER A 130 -8.90 5.40 6.93
N SER A 131 -9.17 4.12 6.67
CA SER A 131 -8.16 3.15 6.20
C SER A 131 -7.37 3.70 5.02
N SER A 132 -8.04 4.42 4.10
CA SER A 132 -7.43 5.11 2.96
C SER A 132 -6.30 6.07 3.37
N ILE A 133 -6.40 6.73 4.53
CA ILE A 133 -5.32 7.60 5.01
C ILE A 133 -4.09 6.77 5.35
N LEU A 134 -4.26 5.66 6.09
CA LEU A 134 -3.19 4.74 6.46
C LEU A 134 -2.53 4.12 5.21
N ASP A 135 -3.33 3.81 4.20
CA ASP A 135 -2.85 3.24 2.94
C ASP A 135 -2.08 4.25 2.11
N ILE A 136 -2.57 5.49 2.01
CA ILE A 136 -1.77 6.60 1.47
C ILE A 136 -0.50 6.82 2.33
N THR A 137 -0.52 6.55 3.64
CA THR A 137 0.63 6.75 4.54
C THR A 137 1.74 5.78 4.22
N ARG A 138 1.36 4.51 4.15
CA ARG A 138 2.25 3.42 3.76
C ARG A 138 2.78 3.65 2.35
N CYS A 139 1.92 4.15 1.46
CA CYS A 139 2.35 4.63 0.16
C CYS A 139 3.34 5.78 0.27
N SER A 140 3.17 6.78 1.15
CA SER A 140 4.03 7.96 1.33
C SER A 140 5.52 7.63 1.52
N ALA A 141 5.82 6.53 2.21
CA ALA A 141 7.18 5.98 2.33
C ALA A 141 7.75 5.44 1.00
N LEU A 142 6.89 5.06 0.05
CA LEU A 142 7.27 4.66 -1.32
C LEU A 142 7.66 5.86 -2.20
N TRP A 143 7.34 7.11 -1.82
CA TRP A 143 7.59 8.32 -2.64
C TRP A 143 9.04 8.79 -2.57
N VAL A 144 9.83 8.17 -1.70
CA VAL A 144 11.18 8.65 -1.35
C VAL A 144 12.27 7.74 -1.93
N GLN A 145 11.96 6.55 -2.47
CA GLN A 145 12.99 5.57 -2.86
C GLN A 145 12.62 4.71 -4.08
N ASN A 146 13.63 4.27 -4.84
CA ASN A 146 13.53 3.20 -5.84
C ASN A 146 13.25 1.86 -5.13
N LYS A 147 12.00 1.66 -4.73
CA LYS A 147 11.53 0.45 -4.05
C LYS A 147 11.45 -0.73 -5.00
N ASP A 148 11.79 -1.91 -4.52
CA ASP A 148 11.57 -3.13 -5.29
C ASP A 148 10.07 -3.51 -5.34
N LEU A 149 9.71 -4.44 -6.23
CA LEU A 149 8.32 -4.84 -6.41
C LEU A 149 7.69 -5.40 -5.12
N MET A 150 8.48 -6.07 -4.28
CA MET A 150 7.99 -6.67 -3.04
C MET A 150 7.69 -5.59 -1.99
N GLU A 151 8.57 -4.59 -1.86
CA GLU A 151 8.35 -3.42 -1.01
C GLU A 151 7.11 -2.61 -1.45
N LEU A 152 6.94 -2.40 -2.76
CA LEU A 152 5.75 -1.75 -3.31
C LEU A 152 4.49 -2.53 -2.95
N MET A 153 4.46 -3.85 -3.18
CA MET A 153 3.30 -4.69 -2.87
C MET A 153 2.92 -4.64 -1.39
N ASN A 154 3.90 -4.64 -0.49
CA ASN A 154 3.67 -4.52 0.96
C ASN A 154 3.12 -3.15 1.36
N GLY A 155 3.66 -2.09 0.77
CA GLY A 155 3.22 -0.71 1.04
C GLY A 155 1.83 -0.39 0.51
N THR A 156 1.25 -1.25 -0.32
CA THR A 156 -0.01 -1.00 -1.03
C THR A 156 -1.11 -2.02 -0.71
N LEU A 157 -0.98 -2.76 0.40
CA LEU A 157 -1.93 -3.82 0.74
C LEU A 157 -3.36 -3.30 0.99
N GLY A 158 -3.57 -2.14 1.58
CA GLY A 158 -4.95 -1.66 1.79
C GLY A 158 -5.58 -0.98 0.56
N PHE A 159 -4.88 -0.91 -0.58
CA PHE A 159 -5.51 -0.43 -1.82
C PHE A 159 -6.39 -1.50 -2.47
N GLU A 160 -7.53 -1.05 -2.94
CA GLU A 160 -8.57 -1.80 -3.60
C GLU A 160 -8.36 -1.86 -5.12
N SER A 161 -8.78 -2.98 -5.70
CA SER A 161 -8.86 -3.19 -7.14
C SER A 161 -10.13 -3.97 -7.47
N THR A 162 -10.82 -3.60 -8.55
CA THR A 162 -12.01 -4.34 -9.02
C THR A 162 -11.58 -5.59 -9.79
N ASP A 163 -10.62 -5.45 -10.70
CA ASP A 163 -9.90 -6.59 -11.26
C ASP A 163 -8.66 -6.84 -10.39
N LYS A 164 -8.57 -8.02 -9.78
CA LYS A 164 -7.47 -8.34 -8.87
C LYS A 164 -6.10 -8.24 -9.54
N ARG A 165 -6.01 -8.45 -10.86
CA ARG A 165 -4.75 -8.32 -11.63
C ARG A 165 -4.20 -6.89 -11.58
N ASP A 166 -5.06 -5.90 -11.40
CA ASP A 166 -4.65 -4.50 -11.29
C ASP A 166 -3.76 -4.24 -10.09
N ARG A 167 -3.82 -5.09 -9.05
CA ARG A 167 -2.92 -4.99 -7.91
C ARG A 167 -1.46 -5.16 -8.29
N ILE A 168 -1.18 -6.00 -9.28
CA ILE A 168 0.16 -6.16 -9.85
C ILE A 168 0.40 -5.10 -10.92
N PHE A 169 -0.54 -4.92 -11.84
CA PHE A 169 -0.37 -4.04 -12.99
C PHE A 169 -0.22 -2.56 -12.64
N ALA A 170 -0.82 -2.11 -11.54
CA ALA A 170 -0.61 -0.77 -11.00
C ALA A 170 0.80 -0.57 -10.44
N LEU A 171 1.52 -1.61 -10.05
CA LEU A 171 2.84 -1.49 -9.41
C LEU A 171 4.00 -1.73 -10.37
N VAL A 172 3.86 -2.64 -11.34
CA VAL A 172 4.91 -2.91 -12.34
C VAL A 172 5.28 -1.67 -13.17
N GLY A 173 4.33 -0.73 -13.32
CA GLY A 173 4.59 0.55 -13.99
C GLY A 173 5.53 1.49 -13.22
N LEU A 174 5.73 1.26 -11.92
CA LEU A 174 6.57 2.07 -11.04
C LEU A 174 8.00 1.54 -10.97
N VAL A 175 8.17 0.22 -11.15
CA VAL A 175 9.50 -0.41 -11.14
C VAL A 175 10.24 -0.06 -12.45
N PRO A 176 11.54 0.25 -12.42
CA PRO A 176 12.33 0.44 -13.63
C PRO A 176 12.24 -0.80 -14.54
N LYS A 177 12.12 -0.62 -15.86
CA LYS A 177 12.03 -1.74 -16.81
C LYS A 177 13.25 -2.67 -16.74
N SER A 178 14.42 -2.14 -16.38
CA SER A 178 15.65 -2.94 -16.16
C SER A 178 15.56 -3.89 -14.97
N GLU A 179 14.60 -3.66 -14.07
CA GLU A 179 14.45 -4.38 -12.82
C GLU A 179 13.25 -5.31 -12.80
N CYS A 180 12.31 -5.20 -13.75
CA CYS A 180 11.10 -5.99 -13.83
C CYS A 180 10.61 -6.10 -15.29
N ASP A 181 10.68 -7.31 -15.84
CA ASP A 181 10.26 -7.60 -17.22
C ASP A 181 8.77 -7.99 -17.34
N ILE A 182 7.99 -7.79 -16.28
CA ILE A 182 6.58 -8.18 -16.24
C ILE A 182 5.76 -7.24 -17.11
N VAL A 183 5.15 -7.79 -18.14
CA VAL A 183 4.29 -7.06 -19.08
C VAL A 183 2.84 -7.15 -18.65
N VAL A 184 2.15 -6.01 -18.66
CA VAL A 184 0.71 -5.94 -18.41
C VAL A 184 -0.04 -6.63 -19.54
N ASP A 185 -0.68 -7.77 -19.22
CA ASP A 185 -1.47 -8.56 -20.16
C ASP A 185 -2.74 -9.11 -19.52
N TYR A 186 -3.88 -8.52 -19.86
CA TYR A 186 -5.20 -8.95 -19.37
C TYR A 186 -5.74 -10.24 -20.01
N LYS A 187 -5.00 -10.85 -20.94
CA LYS A 187 -5.31 -12.20 -21.44
C LYS A 187 -4.87 -13.27 -20.47
N LYS A 188 -3.91 -12.97 -19.58
CA LYS A 188 -3.46 -13.88 -18.53
C LYS A 188 -4.53 -14.05 -17.45
N THR A 189 -4.58 -15.25 -16.90
CA THR A 189 -5.36 -15.59 -15.72
C THR A 189 -4.83 -14.86 -14.49
N GLU A 190 -5.66 -14.75 -13.45
CA GLU A 190 -5.23 -14.21 -12.15
C GLU A 190 -3.98 -14.96 -11.64
N ALA A 191 -4.01 -16.29 -11.66
CA ALA A 191 -2.89 -17.12 -11.19
C ALA A 191 -1.57 -16.81 -11.91
N GLU A 192 -1.59 -16.66 -13.24
CA GLU A 192 -0.40 -16.29 -14.02
C GLU A 192 0.14 -14.90 -13.64
N VAL A 193 -0.75 -13.91 -13.48
CA VAL A 193 -0.37 -12.53 -13.14
C VAL A 193 0.26 -12.43 -11.76
N TYR A 194 -0.13 -13.27 -10.81
CA TYR A 194 0.46 -13.31 -9.47
C TYR A 194 1.70 -14.22 -9.38
N ALA A 195 1.76 -15.29 -10.18
CA ALA A 195 2.89 -16.21 -10.25
C ALA A 195 4.15 -15.55 -10.81
N GLU A 196 4.01 -14.74 -11.86
CA GLU A 196 5.15 -14.08 -12.52
C GLU A 196 5.95 -13.16 -11.58
N PRO A 197 5.33 -12.23 -10.82
CA PRO A 197 6.00 -11.45 -9.78
C PRO A 197 6.71 -12.31 -8.74
N ALA A 198 6.06 -13.37 -8.26
CA ALA A 198 6.66 -14.25 -7.26
C ALA A 198 7.95 -14.91 -7.77
N LEU A 199 7.90 -15.48 -8.98
CA LEU A 199 9.06 -16.10 -9.61
C LEU A 199 10.17 -15.08 -9.85
N HIS A 200 9.82 -13.89 -10.35
CA HIS A 200 10.77 -12.81 -10.56
C HIS A 200 11.48 -12.41 -9.25
N ILE A 201 10.72 -12.21 -8.16
CA ILE A 201 11.26 -11.85 -6.84
C ILE A 201 12.18 -12.96 -6.31
N ILE A 202 11.78 -14.22 -6.42
CA ILE A 202 12.59 -15.37 -5.98
C ILE A 202 13.90 -15.44 -6.75
N SER A 203 13.85 -15.35 -8.08
CA SER A 203 15.04 -15.42 -8.94
C SER A 203 16.00 -14.27 -8.68
N LYS A 204 15.50 -13.05 -8.46
CA LYS A 204 16.33 -11.86 -8.22
C LYS A 204 16.93 -11.85 -6.80
N SER A 205 16.14 -12.19 -5.79
CA SER A 205 16.56 -12.09 -4.37
C SER A 205 17.28 -13.33 -3.86
N ASN A 206 17.10 -14.50 -4.48
CA ASN A 206 17.44 -15.82 -3.94
C ASN A 206 16.83 -16.10 -2.55
N LYS A 207 15.69 -15.45 -2.25
CA LYS A 207 14.93 -15.63 -1.02
C LYS A 207 13.50 -16.09 -1.33
N LEU A 208 12.86 -16.73 -0.36
CA LEU A 208 11.48 -17.19 -0.45
C LEU A 208 10.52 -16.31 0.37
N ASP A 209 10.94 -15.11 0.78
CA ASP A 209 10.15 -14.21 1.61
C ASP A 209 8.80 -13.85 0.96
N VAL A 210 8.72 -13.93 -0.37
CA VAL A 210 7.49 -13.70 -1.14
C VAL A 210 6.40 -14.75 -0.89
N LEU A 211 6.76 -15.96 -0.47
CA LEU A 211 5.81 -17.03 -0.19
C LEU A 211 5.03 -16.79 1.12
N ASN A 212 5.43 -15.81 1.93
CA ASN A 212 4.66 -15.37 3.11
C ASN A 212 3.30 -14.78 2.77
N PHE A 213 3.11 -14.40 1.51
CA PHE A 213 1.85 -13.86 1.02
C PHE A 213 0.96 -14.93 0.37
N THR A 214 1.32 -16.21 0.54
CA THR A 214 0.48 -17.34 0.16
C THR A 214 -0.53 -17.61 1.28
N SER A 215 -1.74 -18.04 0.92
CA SER A 215 -2.76 -18.47 1.87
C SER A 215 -3.26 -19.83 1.45
N LEU A 216 -3.14 -20.80 2.35
CA LEU A 216 -3.73 -22.13 2.19
C LEU A 216 -5.23 -22.13 2.52
N GLN A 217 -5.70 -21.15 3.31
CA GLN A 217 -7.10 -21.03 3.70
C GLN A 217 -7.97 -20.51 2.57
N ASP A 218 -7.39 -19.69 1.70
CA ASP A 218 -8.12 -19.06 0.62
C ASP A 218 -8.20 -19.89 -0.65
N ALA A 219 -7.42 -20.99 -0.79
CA ALA A 219 -7.18 -21.75 -2.03
C ALA A 219 -8.39 -21.74 -2.99
N PRO A 220 -8.52 -20.70 -3.83
CA PRO A 220 -9.74 -20.46 -4.57
C PRO A 220 -9.48 -20.87 -6.00
N ASP A 221 -10.34 -21.73 -6.52
CA ASP A 221 -10.23 -22.39 -7.81
C ASP A 221 -9.11 -23.44 -7.95
N VAL A 222 -9.50 -24.59 -8.48
CA VAL A 222 -8.65 -25.71 -8.93
C VAL A 222 -7.53 -25.26 -9.90
N ASN A 223 -7.60 -24.02 -10.40
CA ASN A 223 -6.72 -23.46 -11.42
C ASN A 223 -5.60 -22.54 -10.88
N CYS A 224 -5.51 -22.30 -9.55
CA CYS A 224 -4.43 -21.51 -8.96
C CYS A 224 -3.48 -22.39 -8.12
N PRO A 225 -2.19 -22.51 -8.48
CA PRO A 225 -1.24 -23.27 -7.67
C PRO A 225 -1.08 -22.66 -6.27
N VAL A 226 -1.07 -23.50 -5.23
CA VAL A 226 -1.03 -23.08 -3.81
C VAL A 226 0.22 -22.27 -3.40
N TRP A 227 1.28 -22.30 -4.21
CA TRP A 227 2.48 -21.52 -3.97
C TRP A 227 2.38 -20.10 -4.51
N VAL A 228 1.40 -19.81 -5.37
CA VAL A 228 1.18 -18.48 -5.93
C VAL A 228 0.68 -17.60 -4.79
N PRO A 229 1.44 -16.55 -4.42
CA PRO A 229 0.99 -15.71 -3.34
C PRO A 229 -0.24 -14.92 -3.81
N ILE A 230 -1.17 -14.66 -2.90
CA ILE A 230 -2.41 -13.92 -3.22
C ILE A 230 -2.41 -12.53 -2.59
N TRP A 231 -1.39 -12.22 -1.78
CA TRP A 231 -1.15 -10.92 -1.14
C TRP A 231 -2.41 -10.34 -0.50
N LYS A 232 -3.22 -11.19 0.12
CA LYS A 232 -4.31 -10.76 1.00
C LYS A 232 -3.74 -10.32 2.35
N ASP A 233 -4.59 -9.68 3.17
CA ASP A 233 -4.20 -9.08 4.44
C ASP A 233 -3.22 -9.94 5.22
N TYR A 234 -2.18 -9.26 5.73
CA TYR A 234 -1.13 -9.84 6.54
C TYR A 234 -1.73 -10.62 7.70
N ASP A 235 -1.73 -11.95 7.61
CA ASP A 235 -1.95 -12.80 8.76
C ASP A 235 -0.68 -12.73 9.63
N PRO A 236 -0.75 -12.26 10.89
CA PRO A 236 0.41 -12.21 11.78
C PRO A 236 1.09 -13.57 12.03
N GLY A 237 0.58 -14.68 11.49
CA GLY A 237 1.25 -15.99 11.42
C GLY A 237 2.26 -16.19 10.27
N THR A 238 2.72 -15.14 9.56
CA THR A 238 3.63 -15.30 8.41
C THR A 238 4.97 -15.97 8.75
N LEU A 239 5.56 -16.70 7.78
CA LEU A 239 6.88 -17.37 7.94
C LEU A 239 8.05 -16.37 8.10
N LEU A 240 7.82 -15.05 8.00
CA LEU A 240 8.81 -13.99 8.22
C LEU A 240 9.40 -14.04 9.64
N ASP A 241 8.56 -14.34 10.63
CA ASP A 241 9.01 -14.43 12.03
C ASP A 241 9.98 -15.60 12.25
N PHE A 242 9.91 -16.62 11.38
CA PHE A 242 10.68 -17.85 11.51
C PHE A 242 11.96 -17.89 10.68
N LYS A 243 12.28 -16.86 9.88
CA LYS A 243 13.53 -16.73 9.10
C LYS A 243 13.94 -18.01 8.34
N PHE A 244 12.98 -18.72 7.75
CA PHE A 244 13.27 -19.96 7.03
C PHE A 244 14.22 -19.72 5.84
N LYS A 245 15.32 -20.48 5.79
CA LYS A 245 16.22 -20.51 4.63
C LYS A 245 15.79 -21.65 3.71
N ALA A 246 15.46 -21.34 2.46
CA ALA A 246 15.25 -22.34 1.43
C ALA A 246 16.42 -23.34 1.41
N THR A 247 16.13 -24.63 1.29
CA THR A 247 17.13 -25.69 1.29
C THR A 247 17.94 -25.66 -0.01
N LYS A 248 18.89 -24.73 -0.09
CA LYS A 248 19.72 -24.41 -1.26
C LYS A 248 20.18 -25.62 -2.06
N ASN A 249 20.75 -26.63 -1.38
CA ASN A 249 21.40 -27.81 -1.98
C ASN A 249 20.96 -29.15 -1.35
N ARG A 250 19.85 -29.22 -0.61
CA ARG A 250 19.39 -30.53 -0.09
C ARG A 250 18.48 -31.18 -1.11
N CYS A 251 18.88 -32.34 -1.62
CA CYS A 251 17.98 -33.18 -2.41
C CYS A 251 16.73 -33.51 -1.58
N ALA A 252 15.56 -33.34 -2.18
CA ALA A 252 14.36 -33.95 -1.64
C ALA A 252 14.58 -35.47 -1.59
N VAL A 253 14.48 -36.05 -0.39
CA VAL A 253 14.55 -37.50 -0.24
C VAL A 253 13.22 -38.06 -0.74
N GLN A 254 13.21 -38.61 -1.95
CA GLN A 254 12.05 -39.31 -2.48
C GLN A 254 11.97 -40.71 -1.86
N TRP A 255 10.80 -41.04 -1.31
CA TRP A 255 10.47 -42.41 -0.93
C TRP A 255 9.15 -42.80 -1.60
N LYS A 256 9.08 -43.99 -2.20
CA LYS A 256 7.84 -44.53 -2.76
C LYS A 256 6.95 -45.01 -1.61
N GLY A 257 5.86 -44.29 -1.34
CA GLY A 257 4.83 -44.74 -0.40
C GLY A 257 4.26 -46.09 -0.83
N LEU A 258 3.82 -46.88 0.16
CA LEU A 258 3.26 -48.23 -0.01
C LEU A 258 1.84 -48.26 -0.66
N GLY A 259 1.41 -47.19 -1.34
CA GLY A 259 0.12 -47.12 -2.01
C GLY A 259 -0.01 -45.87 -2.89
N PHE A 260 -0.66 -46.01 -4.05
CA PHE A 260 -0.71 -45.01 -5.13
C PHE A 260 -1.64 -43.81 -4.88
N GLU A 261 -2.20 -43.64 -3.67
CA GLU A 261 -3.25 -42.65 -3.41
C GLU A 261 -2.91 -41.59 -2.35
N VAL A 262 -1.71 -41.61 -1.76
CA VAL A 262 -1.33 -40.61 -0.73
C VAL A 262 0.03 -39.99 -1.03
N LEU A 263 0.03 -38.69 -1.39
CA LEU A 263 1.23 -37.87 -1.39
C LEU A 263 1.46 -37.34 0.04
N ILE A 264 2.36 -37.96 0.80
CA ILE A 264 2.78 -37.46 2.12
C ILE A 264 3.98 -36.52 1.92
N LEU A 265 3.74 -35.21 1.99
CA LEU A 265 4.79 -34.21 2.18
C LEU A 265 4.99 -34.01 3.69
N ARG A 266 6.12 -34.44 4.25
CA ARG A 266 6.51 -34.06 5.62
C ARG A 266 7.40 -32.82 5.59
N SER A 267 6.94 -31.77 6.26
CA SER A 267 7.72 -30.57 6.60
C SER A 267 8.83 -30.88 7.61
N LEU A 268 9.77 -29.94 7.74
CA LEU A 268 10.89 -29.99 8.69
C LEU A 268 10.37 -29.89 10.13
N HIS A 269 10.82 -30.77 11.03
CA HIS A 269 10.55 -30.71 12.48
C HIS A 269 11.44 -29.60 13.09
N VAL A 270 10.84 -28.58 13.73
CA VAL A 270 11.55 -27.35 14.14
C VAL A 270 11.81 -27.24 15.64
N ASP A 271 11.06 -27.90 16.55
CA ASP A 271 11.45 -28.01 17.97
C ASP A 271 10.60 -29.03 18.76
N SER A 272 11.04 -29.39 19.96
CA SER A 272 10.32 -30.21 20.93
C SER A 272 10.33 -29.55 22.32
N LEU A 273 9.15 -29.20 22.84
CA LEU A 273 9.00 -28.74 24.24
C LEU A 273 8.92 -29.95 25.16
N GLU A 274 9.91 -30.10 26.04
CA GLU A 274 9.82 -31.01 27.17
C GLU A 274 8.89 -30.41 28.23
N SER A 275 7.82 -31.13 28.56
CA SER A 275 6.97 -30.81 29.71
C SER A 275 7.70 -31.25 30.99
N VAL A 276 7.92 -30.30 31.92
CA VAL A 276 8.34 -30.56 33.31
C VAL A 276 7.23 -31.23 34.10
#